data_AF-A0A2V9VAB4-F1
#
_entry.id   AF-A0A2V9VAB4-F1
#
_cell.length_a   1.000
_cell.length_b   1.000
_cell.length_c   1.000
_cell.angle_alpha   90.00
_cell.angle_beta   90.00
_cell.angle_gamma   90.00
#
_symmetry.space_group_name_H-M   'P 1'
#
loop_
_entity.id
_entity.type
_entity.pdbx_description
1 polymer ?
#
loop_
_entity_poly.entity_id
_entity_poly.type
_entity_poly.pdbx_seq_one_letter_code
_entity_poly.pdbx_strand_id
1 'polypeptide(L)'
;ALETGIATLGAPKPVVGIVIAALVLLPEGLAAFRAARVNRLQTSLNLALGSALASIGLTIPAVAATSLILHKPLALGLDVKEEILLALTLLLSVITLGTGRTTVLQGIVHLTVFAAFIFVAVVP
;
A
#
# COMPACT_ATOMS: atom_id res chain seq x y z
N ALA A 1 -6.12 3.05 21.98
CA ALA A 1 -4.73 3.46 22.28
C ALA A 1 -4.07 4.12 21.07
N LEU A 2 -3.91 3.42 19.95
CA LEU A 2 -3.32 3.99 18.73
C LEU A 2 -4.13 5.17 18.17
N GLU A 3 -5.45 5.02 17.99
CA GLU A 3 -6.33 6.11 17.53
C GLU A 3 -6.30 7.33 18.47
N THR A 4 -6.29 7.09 19.78
CA THR A 4 -6.20 8.12 20.82
C THR A 4 -4.85 8.84 20.80
N GLY A 5 -3.75 8.10 20.59
CA GLY A 5 -2.40 8.65 20.46
C GLY A 5 -2.21 9.49 19.19
N ILE A 6 -2.80 9.07 18.07
CA ILE A 6 -2.75 9.82 16.81
C ILE A 6 -3.64 11.07 16.87
N ALA A 7 -4.80 10.98 17.52
CA ALA A 7 -5.70 12.11 17.75
C ALA A 7 -5.06 13.21 18.63
N THR A 8 -4.24 12.83 19.62
CA THR A 8 -3.50 13.80 20.46
C THR A 8 -2.35 14.50 19.72
N LEU A 9 -1.87 13.93 18.61
CA LEU A 9 -0.85 14.52 17.74
C LEU A 9 -1.43 15.46 16.66
N GLY A 10 -2.76 15.63 16.61
CA GLY A 10 -3.42 16.49 15.60
C GLY A 10 -3.34 15.95 14.17
N ALA A 11 -3.02 14.67 13.98
CA ALA A 11 -2.83 14.09 12.65
C ALA A 11 -4.19 13.81 11.96
N PRO A 12 -4.28 14.01 10.63
CA PRO A 12 -5.49 13.72 9.86
C PRO A 12 -5.98 12.27 10.00
N LYS A 13 -7.30 12.05 9.99
CA LYS A 13 -7.91 10.71 10.09
C LYS A 13 -7.33 9.67 9.11
N PRO A 14 -7.00 9.99 7.84
CA PRO A 14 -6.40 9.03 6.91
C PRO A 14 -5.05 8.47 7.40
N VAL A 15 -4.29 9.23 8.18
CA VAL A 15 -2.97 8.82 8.71
C VAL A 15 -3.09 7.61 9.63
N VAL A 16 -4.19 7.47 10.37
CA VAL A 16 -4.43 6.30 11.23
C VAL A 16 -4.44 5.02 10.40
N GLY A 17 -5.14 5.02 9.27
CA GLY A 17 -5.21 3.87 8.36
C GLY A 17 -3.83 3.51 7.80
N ILE A 18 -3.04 4.52 7.44
CA ILE A 18 -1.66 4.34 6.94
C ILE A 18 -0.77 3.69 8.00
N VAL A 19 -0.85 4.15 9.25
CA VAL A 19 -0.04 3.58 10.36
C VAL A 19 -0.44 2.13 10.62
N ILE A 20 -1.74 1.82 10.64
CA ILE A 20 -2.22 0.45 10.81
C ILE A 20 -1.72 -0.44 9.67
N ALA A 21 -1.89 0.01 8.42
CA ALA A 21 -1.43 -0.73 7.24
C ALA A 21 0.08 -0.98 7.29
N ALA A 22 0.88 0.04 7.63
CA ALA A 22 2.33 -0.08 7.76
C ALA A 22 2.74 -1.08 8.85
N LEU A 23 2.06 -1.07 9.99
CA LEU A 23 2.31 -2.01 11.09
C LEU A 23 2.02 -3.46 10.68
N VAL A 24 0.89 -3.68 9.98
CA VAL A 24 0.48 -5.00 9.51
C VAL A 24 1.43 -5.53 8.43
N LEU A 25 1.87 -4.69 7.50
CA LEU A 25 2.80 -5.08 6.42
C LEU A 25 4.28 -5.15 6.86
N LEU A 26 4.64 -4.57 8.00
CA LEU A 26 6.02 -4.48 8.49
C LEU A 26 6.81 -5.80 8.43
N PRO A 27 6.31 -6.94 8.98
CA PRO A 27 7.08 -8.19 8.98
C PRO A 27 7.35 -8.70 7.56
N GLU A 28 6.37 -8.59 6.65
CA GLU A 28 6.50 -9.02 5.25
C GLU A 28 7.43 -8.09 4.46
N GLY A 29 7.33 -6.78 4.68
CA GLY A 29 8.22 -5.79 4.08
C GLY A 29 9.68 -5.97 4.52
N LEU A 30 9.92 -6.25 5.81
CA LEU A 30 11.25 -6.56 6.32
C LEU A 30 11.80 -7.86 5.72
N ALA A 31 10.97 -8.90 5.61
CA ALA A 31 11.36 -10.17 5.01
C ALA A 31 11.66 -10.03 3.50
N ALA A 32 10.86 -9.25 2.77
CA ALA A 32 11.13 -8.90 1.38
C ALA A 32 12.45 -8.14 1.23
N PHE A 33 12.67 -7.10 2.04
CA PHE A 33 13.91 -6.33 2.02
C PHE A 33 15.14 -7.19 2.30
N ARG A 34 15.07 -8.09 3.29
CA ARG A 34 16.16 -9.03 3.59
C ARG A 34 16.42 -9.98 2.42
N ALA A 35 15.38 -10.50 1.76
CA ALA A 35 15.51 -11.35 0.57
C ALA A 35 16.16 -10.58 -0.60
N ALA A 36 15.75 -9.33 -0.85
CA ALA A 36 16.36 -8.48 -1.87
C ALA A 36 17.86 -8.22 -1.60
N ARG A 37 18.23 -7.99 -0.33
CA ARG A 37 19.63 -7.77 0.09
C ARG A 37 20.56 -8.94 -0.21
N VAL A 38 20.05 -10.18 -0.22
CA VAL A 38 20.80 -11.39 -0.59
C VAL A 38 20.52 -11.84 -2.04
N ASN A 39 20.06 -10.91 -2.88
CA ASN A 39 19.78 -11.10 -4.30
C ASN A 39 18.72 -12.18 -4.63
N ARG A 40 17.81 -12.48 -3.70
CA ARG A 40 16.66 -13.37 -3.90
C ARG A 40 15.43 -12.57 -4.34
N LEU A 41 15.52 -11.94 -5.51
CA LEU A 41 14.51 -11.01 -6.01
C LEU A 41 13.13 -11.67 -6.18
N GLN A 42 13.05 -12.91 -6.66
CA GLN A 42 11.77 -13.61 -6.79
C GLN A 42 11.08 -13.82 -5.43
N THR A 43 11.81 -14.23 -4.40
CA THR A 43 11.28 -14.36 -3.04
C THR A 43 10.83 -13.01 -2.49
N SER A 44 11.64 -11.96 -2.70
CA SER A 44 11.29 -10.60 -2.29
C SER A 44 10.00 -10.11 -2.94
N LEU A 45 9.87 -10.27 -4.26
CA LEU A 45 8.71 -9.85 -5.02
C LEU A 45 7.48 -10.68 -4.67
N ASN A 46 7.62 -11.99 -4.49
CA ASN A 46 6.51 -12.86 -4.10
C ASN A 46 5.97 -12.49 -2.71
N LEU A 47 6.83 -12.12 -1.76
CA LEU A 47 6.38 -11.62 -0.46
C LEU A 47 5.64 -10.29 -0.60
N ALA A 48 6.28 -9.30 -1.24
CA ALA A 48 5.72 -7.95 -1.34
C ALA A 48 4.40 -7.91 -2.14
N LEU A 49 4.39 -8.52 -3.33
CA LEU A 49 3.20 -8.58 -4.18
C LEU A 49 2.16 -9.54 -3.65
N GLY A 50 2.57 -10.65 -3.00
CA GLY A 50 1.65 -11.61 -2.39
C GLY A 50 0.75 -10.94 -1.35
N SER A 51 1.34 -10.10 -0.48
CA SER A 51 0.60 -9.30 0.51
C SER A 51 -0.40 -8.35 -0.14
N ALA A 52 0.05 -7.61 -1.15
CA ALA A 52 -0.76 -6.63 -1.85
C ALA A 52 -1.93 -7.30 -2.61
N LEU A 53 -1.66 -8.42 -3.29
CA LEU A 53 -2.65 -9.21 -4.01
C LEU A 53 -3.67 -9.85 -3.06
N ALA A 54 -3.26 -10.32 -1.88
CA ALA A 54 -4.20 -10.80 -0.87
C ALA A 54 -5.15 -9.67 -0.42
N SER A 55 -4.61 -8.47 -0.18
CA SER A 55 -5.42 -7.33 0.24
C SER A 55 -6.40 -6.86 -0.85
N ILE A 56 -5.91 -6.70 -2.08
CA ILE A 56 -6.72 -6.17 -3.20
C ILE A 56 -7.62 -7.26 -3.79
N GLY A 57 -7.11 -8.46 -4.00
CA GLY A 57 -7.79 -9.56 -4.67
C GLY A 57 -8.70 -10.39 -3.77
N LEU A 58 -8.54 -10.33 -2.44
CA LEU A 58 -9.38 -11.05 -1.49
C LEU A 58 -10.03 -10.14 -0.44
N THR A 59 -9.28 -9.30 0.26
CA THR A 59 -9.85 -8.50 1.37
C THR A 59 -10.87 -7.47 0.88
N ILE A 60 -10.57 -6.70 -0.17
CA ILE A 60 -11.53 -5.73 -0.73
C ILE A 60 -12.82 -6.44 -1.23
N PRO A 61 -12.76 -7.51 -2.04
CA PRO A 61 -13.94 -8.28 -2.43
C PRO A 61 -14.72 -8.88 -1.26
N ALA A 62 -14.03 -9.41 -0.24
CA ALA A 62 -14.68 -9.99 0.92
C ALA A 62 -15.45 -8.93 1.74
N VAL A 63 -14.85 -7.76 1.94
CA VAL A 63 -15.52 -6.62 2.58
C VAL A 63 -16.69 -6.14 1.72
N ALA A 64 -16.54 -6.07 0.40
CA ALA A 64 -17.61 -5.68 -0.50
C ALA A 64 -18.80 -6.65 -0.46
N ALA A 65 -18.54 -7.96 -0.52
CA ALA A 65 -19.57 -8.98 -0.40
C ALA A 65 -20.29 -8.90 0.96
N THR A 66 -19.53 -8.70 2.04
CA THR A 66 -20.09 -8.53 3.40
C THR A 66 -20.98 -7.29 3.49
N SER A 67 -20.57 -6.18 2.86
CA SER A 67 -21.36 -4.95 2.84
C SER A 67 -22.68 -5.12 2.11
N LEU A 68 -22.69 -5.87 1.00
CA LEU A 68 -23.91 -6.20 0.25
C LEU A 68 -24.88 -7.05 1.10
N ILE A 69 -24.37 -8.06 1.80
CA ILE A 69 -25.18 -8.91 2.69
C ILE A 69 -25.78 -8.09 3.84
N LEU A 70 -24.99 -7.21 4.44
CA LEU A 70 -25.42 -6.37 5.56
C LEU A 70 -26.22 -5.13 5.12
N HIS A 71 -26.46 -4.95 3.83
CA HIS A 71 -27.17 -3.79 3.26
C HIS A 71 -26.57 -2.45 3.70
N LYS A 72 -25.25 -2.42 3.91
CA LYS A 72 -24.52 -1.19 4.26
C LYS A 72 -23.92 -0.57 3.00
N PRO A 73 -23.99 0.76 2.83
CA PRO A 73 -23.30 1.43 1.75
C PRO A 73 -21.79 1.29 1.94
N LEU A 74 -21.10 0.77 0.93
CA LEU A 74 -19.66 0.69 0.91
C LEU A 74 -19.11 1.89 0.14
N ALA A 75 -18.45 2.81 0.84
CA ALA A 75 -17.56 3.77 0.22
C ALA A 75 -16.13 3.27 0.41
N LEU A 76 -15.37 3.14 -0.69
CA LEU A 76 -13.95 2.78 -0.62
C LEU A 76 -13.11 3.86 0.07
N GLY A 77 -13.65 5.09 0.18
CA GLY A 77 -13.06 6.17 0.96
C GLY A 77 -11.78 6.74 0.36
N LEU A 78 -11.59 6.57 -0.95
CA LEU A 78 -10.51 7.19 -1.70
C LEU A 78 -11.04 8.47 -2.36
N ASP A 79 -10.34 9.57 -2.15
CA ASP A 79 -10.51 10.82 -2.89
C ASP A 79 -9.78 10.71 -4.24
N VAL A 80 -10.12 11.60 -5.18
CA VAL A 80 -9.62 11.58 -6.57
C VAL A 80 -8.08 11.57 -6.62
N LYS A 81 -7.44 12.29 -5.70
CA LYS A 81 -5.97 12.35 -5.59
C LYS A 81 -5.35 11.01 -5.20
N GLU A 82 -5.97 10.26 -4.30
CA GLU A 82 -5.48 8.94 -3.90
C GLU A 82 -5.74 7.88 -4.98
N GLU A 83 -6.87 7.97 -5.67
CA GLU A 83 -7.17 7.10 -6.82
C GLU A 83 -6.12 7.25 -7.93
N ILE A 84 -5.73 8.49 -8.26
CA ILE A 84 -4.70 8.77 -9.26
C ILE A 84 -3.34 8.19 -8.81
N LEU A 85 -2.96 8.37 -7.56
CA LEU A 85 -1.69 7.84 -7.04
C LEU A 85 -1.67 6.31 -6.99
N LEU A 86 -2.79 5.67 -6.66
CA LEU A 86 -2.95 4.22 -6.72
C LEU A 86 -2.81 3.72 -8.17
N ALA A 87 -3.52 4.33 -9.12
CA ALA A 87 -3.45 3.98 -10.52
C ALA A 87 -2.03 4.15 -11.07
N LEU A 88 -1.35 5.25 -10.73
CA LEU A 88 0.04 5.50 -11.10
C LEU A 88 0.98 4.44 -10.52
N THR A 89 0.80 4.07 -9.26
CA THR A 89 1.61 3.04 -8.58
C THR A 89 1.46 1.69 -9.28
N LEU A 90 0.23 1.29 -9.61
CA LEU A 90 -0.05 0.04 -10.34
C LEU A 90 0.56 0.06 -11.75
N LEU A 91 0.41 1.17 -12.48
CA LEU A 91 0.99 1.34 -13.81
C LEU A 91 2.53 1.21 -13.79
N LEU A 92 3.19 1.93 -12.87
CA LEU A 92 4.64 1.86 -12.70
C LEU A 92 5.09 0.46 -12.29
N SER A 93 4.33 -0.22 -11.43
CA SER A 93 4.63 -1.60 -11.01
C SER A 93 4.60 -2.53 -12.23
N VAL A 94 3.61 -2.42 -13.10
CA VAL A 94 3.52 -3.23 -14.34
C VAL A 94 4.69 -2.94 -15.27
N ILE A 95 5.02 -1.67 -15.52
CA ILE A 95 6.12 -1.28 -16.43
C ILE A 95 7.46 -1.78 -15.90
N THR A 96 7.72 -1.62 -14.60
CA THR A 96 9.04 -1.95 -14.04
C THR A 96 9.23 -3.44 -13.84
N LEU A 97 8.21 -4.15 -13.31
CA LEU A 97 8.30 -5.58 -13.03
C LEU A 97 8.10 -6.43 -14.29
N GLY A 98 7.38 -5.95 -15.29
CA GLY A 98 7.17 -6.63 -16.57
C GLY A 98 8.44 -6.78 -17.42
N THR A 99 9.47 -5.95 -17.18
CA THR A 99 10.74 -5.99 -17.94
C THR A 99 11.72 -7.07 -17.48
N GLY A 100 11.44 -7.77 -16.37
CA GLY A 100 12.29 -8.82 -15.82
C GLY A 100 13.64 -8.34 -15.24
N ARG A 101 13.92 -7.02 -15.27
CA ARG A 101 15.12 -6.41 -14.70
C ARG A 101 14.70 -5.39 -13.63
N THR A 102 15.39 -5.40 -12.50
CA THR A 102 15.22 -4.37 -11.45
C THR A 102 16.41 -3.42 -11.47
N THR A 103 16.14 -2.12 -11.39
CA THR A 103 17.18 -1.08 -11.36
C THR A 103 16.95 -0.12 -10.20
N VAL A 104 18.04 0.49 -9.70
CA VAL A 104 17.98 1.50 -8.64
C VAL A 104 17.11 2.67 -9.06
N LEU A 105 17.20 3.10 -10.33
CA LEU A 105 16.39 4.21 -10.86
C LEU A 105 14.89 3.92 -10.78
N GLN A 106 14.45 2.72 -11.17
CA GLN A 106 13.05 2.32 -11.04
C GLN A 106 12.61 2.25 -9.57
N GLY A 107 13.49 1.81 -8.67
CA GLY A 107 13.23 1.84 -7.23
C GLY A 107 13.01 3.25 -6.69
N ILE A 108 13.84 4.22 -7.11
CA ILE A 108 13.70 5.63 -6.75
C ILE A 108 12.34 6.17 -7.22
N VAL A 109 11.91 5.83 -8.45
CA VAL A 109 10.60 6.28 -8.97
C VAL A 109 9.45 5.81 -8.06
N HIS A 110 9.44 4.55 -7.61
CA HIS A 110 8.39 4.07 -6.69
C HIS A 110 8.45 4.77 -5.33
N LEU A 111 9.66 4.97 -4.79
CA LEU A 111 9.83 5.68 -3.51
C LEU A 111 9.36 7.14 -3.61
N THR A 112 9.58 7.81 -4.72
CA THR A 112 9.09 9.17 -4.96
C THR A 112 7.56 9.22 -5.00
N VAL A 113 6.90 8.28 -5.70
CA VAL A 113 5.43 8.21 -5.73
C VAL A 113 4.87 7.87 -4.35
N PHE A 114 5.52 6.96 -3.60
CA PHE A 114 5.14 6.66 -2.22
C PHE A 114 5.29 7.87 -1.30
N ALA A 115 6.39 8.64 -1.43
CA ALA A 115 6.57 9.87 -0.68
C ALA A 115 5.51 10.93 -1.00
N ALA A 116 5.12 11.06 -2.28
CA ALA A 116 4.03 11.92 -2.71
C ALA A 116 2.69 11.49 -2.09
N PHE A 117 2.41 10.18 -2.03
CA PHE A 117 1.24 9.64 -1.33
C PHE A 117 1.21 9.99 0.16
N ILE A 118 2.33 9.80 0.87
CA ILE A 118 2.42 10.20 2.28
C ILE A 118 2.22 11.71 2.45
N PHE A 119 2.81 12.52 1.57
CA PHE A 119 2.65 13.97 1.60
C PHE A 119 1.18 14.38 1.44
N VAL A 120 0.50 13.87 0.41
CA VAL A 120 -0.92 14.16 0.15
C VAL A 120 -1.83 13.66 1.27
N ALA A 121 -1.49 12.53 1.92
CA ALA A 121 -2.28 12.00 3.02
C ALA A 121 -2.12 12.81 4.34
N VAL A 122 -0.94 13.42 4.56
CA VAL A 122 -0.64 14.22 5.76
C VAL A 122 -1.03 15.69 5.57
N VAL A 123 -0.82 16.23 4.37
CA VAL A 123 -1.16 17.59 3.97
C VAL A 123 -2.20 17.49 2.85
N PRO A 124 -3.49 17.32 3.20
CA PRO A 124 -4.56 17.07 2.24
C PRO A 124 -4.86 18.26 1.33
#